data_AF-A0A1J3JQ39-F1
#
_entry.id   AF-A0A1J3JQ39-F1
#
_cell.length_a   1.000
_cell.length_b   1.000
_cell.length_c   1.000
_cell.angle_alpha   90.00
_cell.angle_beta   90.00
_cell.angle_gamma   90.00
#
_symmetry.space_group_name_H-M   'P 1'
#
loop_
_entity.id
_entity.type
_entity.pdbx_description
1 polymer ?
#
loop_
_entity_poly.entity_id
_entity_poly.type
_entity_poly.pdbx_seq_one_letter_code
_entity_poly.pdbx_strand_id
1 'polypeptide(L)'
;RCCRHFLEEEAHDSMVHSYRHGFSGFAAKLTESQAKKLADSPEVVHVMPDSFYELATTRTWDYLGLSVASPKNLLKDTNMGD
;
A
#
# COMPACT_ATOMS: atom_id res chain seq x y z
N ARG A 1 1.24 15.01 33.02
CA ARG A 1 1.86 13.70 33.34
C ARG A 1 0.75 12.65 33.31
N CYS A 2 1.10 11.41 32.92
CA CYS A 2 0.26 10.27 32.50
C CYS A 2 -0.11 10.24 31.01
N CYS A 3 0.11 9.07 30.39
CA CYS A 3 -0.08 8.65 28.99
C CYS A 3 1.12 8.68 28.01
N ARG A 4 2.35 9.05 28.42
CA ARG A 4 3.51 9.12 27.50
C ARG A 4 4.50 7.94 27.58
N HIS A 5 4.20 6.83 28.26
CA HIS A 5 5.19 5.78 28.52
C HIS A 5 4.78 4.37 28.09
N PHE A 6 3.61 4.19 27.45
CA PHE A 6 3.11 2.85 27.08
C PHE A 6 3.27 2.51 25.59
N LEU A 7 3.87 3.39 24.77
CA LEU A 7 3.82 3.23 23.31
C LEU A 7 5.17 3.37 22.60
N GLU A 8 6.25 3.86 23.20
CA GLU A 8 7.42 4.27 22.38
C GLU A 8 8.16 3.07 21.75
N GLU A 9 8.40 2.00 22.51
CA GLU A 9 9.06 0.79 21.99
C GLU A 9 8.12 -0.04 21.09
N GLU A 10 6.90 -0.34 21.54
CA GLU A 10 5.93 -1.11 20.75
C GLU A 10 5.44 -0.37 19.49
N ALA A 11 5.27 0.96 19.55
CA ALA A 11 4.85 1.72 18.37
C ALA A 11 6.00 1.88 17.37
N HIS A 12 7.25 1.95 17.82
CA HIS A 12 8.40 1.93 16.92
C HIS A 12 8.47 0.61 16.15
N ASP A 13 8.30 -0.52 16.85
CA ASP A 13 8.31 -1.85 16.24
C ASP A 13 7.06 -2.16 15.38
N SER A 14 5.94 -1.51 15.69
CA SER A 14 4.69 -1.68 14.95
C SER A 14 4.58 -0.76 13.72
N MET A 15 5.38 0.29 13.63
CA MET A 15 5.34 1.24 12.51
C MET A 15 5.94 0.62 11.24
N VAL A 16 5.12 0.52 10.19
CA VAL A 16 5.51 -0.04 8.89
C VAL A 16 6.07 1.05 7.98
N HIS A 17 5.43 2.22 7.95
CA HIS A 17 5.83 3.30 7.07
C HIS A 17 5.43 4.67 7.60
N SER A 18 6.22 5.70 7.28
CA SER A 18 5.93 7.10 7.62
C SER A 18 5.80 7.91 6.34
N TYR A 19 4.60 8.43 6.08
CA TYR A 19 4.31 9.31 4.96
C TYR A 19 4.54 10.76 5.39
N ARG A 20 5.50 11.42 4.73
CA ARG A 20 5.86 12.81 5.00
C ARG A 20 5.57 13.75 3.84
N HIS A 21 5.40 13.23 2.64
CA HIS A 21 5.27 14.00 1.40
C HIS A 21 3.85 13.83 0.84
N GLY A 22 3.18 14.93 0.50
CA GLY A 22 1.79 14.95 0.01
C GLY A 22 0.74 14.93 1.12
N PHE A 23 0.94 14.11 2.16
CA PHE A 23 0.12 14.09 3.36
C PHE A 23 0.97 13.67 4.57
N SER A 24 0.52 14.04 5.78
CA SER A 24 1.16 13.65 7.03
C SER A 24 0.42 12.45 7.62
N GLY A 25 1.07 11.29 7.65
CA GLY A 25 0.48 10.06 8.17
C GLY A 25 1.49 8.94 8.36
N PHE A 26 1.03 7.82 8.92
CA PHE A 26 1.84 6.63 9.10
C PHE A 26 0.99 5.38 8.93
N ALA A 27 1.62 4.28 8.52
CA ALA A 27 1.04 2.94 8.51
C ALA A 27 1.67 2.14 9.65
N ALA A 28 0.85 1.42 10.43
CA ALA A 28 1.30 0.60 11.54
C ALA A 28 0.47 -0.67 11.67
N LYS A 29 1.08 -1.74 12.18
CA LYS A 29 0.40 -2.98 12.55
C LYS A 29 -0.34 -2.74 13.87
N LEU A 30 -1.66 -2.81 13.82
CA LEU A 30 -2.52 -2.56 14.96
C LEU A 30 -3.60 -3.64 15.02
N THR A 31 -4.02 -3.97 16.24
CA THR A 31 -5.25 -4.74 16.45
C THR A 31 -6.48 -3.86 16.22
N GLU A 32 -7.64 -4.45 15.92
CA GLU A 32 -8.89 -3.70 15.71
C GLU A 32 -9.23 -2.80 16.91
N SER A 33 -8.98 -3.27 18.13
CA SER A 33 -9.22 -2.51 19.35
C SER A 33 -8.33 -1.27 19.48
N GLN A 34 -7.09 -1.34 19.01
CA GLN A 34 -6.15 -0.22 18.99
C GLN A 34 -6.51 0.76 17.87
N ALA A 35 -6.86 0.25 16.69
CA ALA A 35 -7.30 1.08 15.56
C ALA A 35 -8.54 1.92 15.92
N LYS A 36 -9.51 1.34 16.63
CA LYS A 36 -10.70 2.08 17.10
C LYS A 36 -10.35 3.20 18.07
N LYS A 37 -9.47 2.93 19.04
CA LYS A 37 -9.00 3.96 19.99
C LYS A 37 -8.28 5.12 19.28
N LEU A 38 -7.55 4.84 18.20
CA LEU A 38 -6.89 5.86 17.39
C LEU A 38 -7.90 6.66 16.56
N ALA A 39 -8.91 6.01 15.99
CA ALA A 39 -9.98 6.68 15.25
C ALA A 39 -10.82 7.63 16.13
N ASP A 40 -10.95 7.33 17.42
CA ASP A 40 -11.63 8.19 18.40
C ASP A 40 -10.75 9.38 18.87
N SER A 41 -9.47 9.44 18.48
CA SER A 41 -8.56 10.53 18.88
C SER A 41 -8.77 11.76 18.01
N PRO A 42 -8.90 12.98 18.58
CA PRO A 42 -9.08 14.21 17.83
C PRO A 42 -7.86 14.61 16.98
N GLU A 43 -6.70 14.02 17.24
CA GLU A 43 -5.46 14.24 16.48
C GLU A 43 -5.42 13.43 15.18
N VAL A 44 -6.28 12.40 15.06
CA VAL A 44 -6.31 11.49 13.91
C VAL A 44 -7.48 11.86 13.01
N VAL A 45 -7.18 12.31 11.80
CA VAL A 45 -8.22 12.70 10.84
C VAL A 45 -8.95 11.47 10.29
N HIS A 46 -8.22 10.38 10.03
CA HIS A 46 -8.81 9.19 9.43
C HIS A 46 -7.96 7.93 9.67
N VAL A 47 -8.62 6.78 9.82
CA VAL A 47 -7.99 5.46 9.95
C VAL A 47 -8.60 4.54 8.88
N MET A 48 -7.75 3.98 8.02
CA MET A 48 -8.15 3.02 6.98
C MET A 48 -7.32 1.73 7.09
N PRO A 49 -7.91 0.58 6.78
CA PRO A 49 -7.16 -0.67 6.66
C PRO A 49 -6.22 -0.60 5.46
N ASP A 50 -4.98 -1.02 5.66
CA ASP A 50 -4.02 -1.19 4.57
C ASP A 50 -4.41 -2.39 3.70
N SER A 51 -4.31 -2.24 2.40
CA SER A 51 -4.68 -3.27 1.42
C SER A 51 -3.53 -3.48 0.44
N PHE A 52 -3.10 -4.73 0.30
CA PHE A 52 -2.12 -5.10 -0.71
C PHE A 52 -2.78 -5.08 -2.07
N TYR A 53 -2.30 -4.21 -2.94
CA TYR A 53 -2.67 -4.21 -4.35
C TYR A 53 -1.61 -5.00 -5.12
N GLU A 54 -2.07 -5.94 -5.93
CA GLU A 54 -1.20 -6.58 -6.90
C GLU A 54 -0.83 -5.52 -7.95
N LEU A 55 0.47 -5.25 -8.07
CA LEU A 55 0.97 -4.36 -9.11
C LEU A 55 0.63 -5.01 -10.46
N ALA A 56 -0.41 -4.52 -11.11
CA ALA A 56 -0.64 -4.80 -12.52
C ALA A 56 0.55 -4.23 -13.29
N THR A 57 1.56 -5.07 -13.51
CA THR A 57 2.77 -4.66 -14.22
C THR A 57 2.34 -4.17 -15.58
N THR A 58 2.65 -2.92 -15.93
CA THR A 58 2.34 -2.33 -17.24
C THR A 58 3.11 -2.97 -18.39
N ARG A 59 3.81 -4.08 -18.14
CA ARG A 59 4.65 -4.83 -19.07
C ARG A 59 3.98 -6.08 -19.65
N THR A 60 2.74 -6.37 -19.33
CA THR A 60 2.05 -7.51 -19.94
C THR A 60 1.31 -7.02 -21.19
N TRP A 61 1.61 -7.60 -22.36
CA TRP A 61 0.87 -7.41 -23.60
C TRP A 61 -0.64 -7.59 -23.42
N ASP A 62 -1.02 -8.42 -22.46
CA ASP A 62 -2.41 -8.63 -22.01
C ASP A 62 -3.08 -7.35 -21.47
N TYR A 63 -2.34 -6.46 -20.79
CA TYR A 63 -2.87 -5.17 -20.32
C TYR A 63 -3.23 -4.24 -21.48
N LEU A 64 -2.51 -4.34 -22.60
CA LEU A 64 -2.76 -3.56 -23.82
C LEU A 64 -3.81 -4.22 -24.74
N GLY A 65 -4.38 -5.36 -24.37
CA GLY A 65 -5.32 -6.12 -25.19
C GLY A 65 -4.67 -6.73 -26.45
N LEU A 66 -3.35 -6.89 -26.44
CA LEU A 66 -2.56 -7.34 -27.57
C LEU A 66 -2.39 -8.86 -27.53
N SER A 67 -3.29 -9.60 -28.19
CA SER A 67 -3.27 -11.07 -28.18
C SER A 67 -2.30 -11.67 -29.21
N VAL A 68 -1.58 -12.73 -28.84
CA VAL A 68 -0.65 -13.47 -29.73
C VAL A 68 -1.40 -14.30 -30.79
N ALA A 69 -2.71 -14.47 -30.62
CA ALA A 69 -3.55 -15.38 -31.40
C ALA A 69 -3.90 -14.89 -32.81
N SER A 70 -3.69 -13.61 -33.15
CA SER A 70 -3.96 -13.16 -34.51
C SER A 70 -2.77 -13.46 -35.45
N PRO A 71 -3.03 -14.08 -36.62
CA PRO A 71 -1.99 -14.59 -37.51
C PRO A 71 -1.15 -13.50 -38.21
N LYS A 72 -1.47 -12.22 -38.02
CA LYS A 72 -0.77 -11.07 -38.65
C LYS A 72 -0.11 -10.11 -37.64
N ASN A 73 0.11 -10.53 -36.41
CA ASN A 73 0.55 -9.62 -35.35
C ASN A 73 2.09 -9.51 -35.29
N LEU A 74 2.60 -8.27 -35.41
CA LEU A 74 4.01 -7.87 -35.29
C LEU A 74 4.68 -8.22 -33.95
N LEU A 75 3.89 -8.68 -32.99
CA LEU A 75 4.32 -9.03 -31.63
C LEU A 75 5.04 -10.38 -31.55
N LYS A 76 4.91 -11.24 -32.57
CA LYS A 76 5.63 -12.52 -32.61
C LYS A 76 7.12 -12.35 -32.90
N ASP A 77 7.49 -11.26 -33.56
CA ASP A 77 8.85 -11.02 -34.04
C ASP A 77 9.68 -10.23 -33.01
N THR A 78 9.06 -9.67 -31.98
CA THR A 78 9.75 -8.96 -30.91
C THR A 78 9.93 -9.86 -29.70
N ASN A 79 11.06 -9.73 -29.00
CA ASN A 79 11.37 -10.48 -27.77
C ASN A 79 10.54 -10.02 -26.56
N MET A 80 9.27 -9.66 -26.77
CA MET A 80 8.27 -9.34 -25.75
C MET A 80 8.69 -8.31 -24.67
N GLY A 81 9.77 -7.56 -24.88
CA GLY A 81 10.28 -6.55 -23.94
C GLY A 81 11.46 -6.98 -23.05
N ASP A 82 12.14 -8.08 -23.35
CA ASP A 82 13.48 -8.42 -22.80
C ASP A 82 14.61 -7.64 -23.50
#